data_AF-A0A495ZJS8-F1
#
_entry.id   AF-A0A495ZJS8-F1
#
_cell.length_a   1.000
_cell.length_b   1.000
_cell.length_c   1.000
_cell.angle_alpha   90.00
_cell.angle_beta   90.00
_cell.angle_gamma   90.00
#
_symmetry.space_group_name_H-M   'P 1'
#
loop_
_entity.id
_entity.type
_entity.pdbx_description
1 polymer ?
#
loop_
_entity_poly.entity_id
_entity_poly.type
_entity_poly.pdbx_seq_one_letter_code
_entity_poly.pdbx_strand_id
1 'polypeptide(L)'
;MNHNPTYVYAEALLLLHTTRSLIIDIYAGKENVIAKDEINREIEERHFDLRGESALRDDRNRYVSRALGELPNASHRGRGRGLSYWKIDHLELGTGNKWVYCFYFERDQYRAIRDKKWCWKCNIGKTGNDPFNRIGNQTRGAPKAPIISLLIRTDDETTLETYIHSILKARGRHLTNTDTNEDFLTCPSEVARIFFDSPHFTGKRIHL
;
A
#
# COMPACT_ATOMS: atom_id res chain seq x y z
N MET A 1 -0.68 13.75 21.02
CA MET A 1 -1.52 12.58 20.66
C MET A 1 -1.54 12.49 19.15
N ASN A 2 -1.07 11.40 18.54
CA ASN A 2 -1.13 11.26 17.09
C ASN A 2 -2.58 10.96 16.70
N HIS A 3 -3.23 11.91 16.02
CA HIS A 3 -4.55 11.67 15.42
C HIS A 3 -4.40 10.71 14.25
N ASN A 4 -5.30 9.72 14.19
CA ASN A 4 -5.32 8.78 13.10
C ASN A 4 -5.68 9.51 11.78
N PRO A 5 -4.95 9.25 10.67
CA PRO A 5 -5.28 9.80 9.37
C PRO A 5 -6.76 9.68 9.00
N THR A 6 -7.36 10.80 8.63
CA THR A 6 -8.67 10.82 7.97
C THR A 6 -8.54 10.13 6.62
N TYR A 7 -9.47 9.21 6.34
CA TYR A 7 -9.56 8.55 5.05
C TYR A 7 -9.85 9.57 3.95
N VAL A 8 -8.96 9.65 2.96
CA VAL A 8 -9.02 10.64 1.87
C VAL A 8 -10.18 10.44 0.88
N TYR A 9 -10.86 9.30 0.93
CA TYR A 9 -12.04 9.00 0.11
C TYR A 9 -13.31 8.81 0.97
N ALA A 10 -13.33 9.38 2.18
CA ALA A 10 -14.56 9.42 2.97
C ALA A 10 -15.64 10.16 2.17
N GLU A 11 -16.88 9.67 2.23
CA GLU A 11 -18.06 10.21 1.52
C GLU A 11 -17.97 10.15 -0.01
N ALA A 12 -16.92 9.53 -0.57
CA ALA A 12 -16.78 9.31 -2.00
C ALA A 12 -17.30 7.92 -2.38
N LEU A 13 -17.80 7.79 -3.61
CA LEU A 13 -18.09 6.48 -4.19
C LEU A 13 -16.82 5.65 -4.36
N LEU A 14 -16.94 4.33 -4.23
CA LEU A 14 -15.88 3.39 -4.56
C LEU A 14 -15.63 3.40 -6.08
N LEU A 15 -14.66 4.20 -6.50
CA LEU A 15 -14.23 4.33 -7.90
C LEU A 15 -12.97 3.52 -8.15
N LEU A 16 -12.61 3.33 -9.43
CA LEU A 16 -11.44 2.56 -9.85
C LEU A 16 -10.14 2.92 -9.11
N HIS A 17 -9.85 4.20 -8.92
CA HIS A 17 -8.63 4.65 -8.24
C HIS A 17 -8.66 4.31 -6.74
N THR A 18 -9.80 4.51 -6.08
CA THR A 18 -10.04 4.11 -4.69
C THR A 18 -9.92 2.60 -4.50
N THR A 19 -10.53 1.83 -5.41
CA THR A 19 -10.40 0.37 -5.45
C THR A 19 -8.94 -0.05 -5.55
N ARG A 20 -8.17 0.60 -6.44
CA ARG A 20 -6.75 0.30 -6.61
C ARG A 20 -5.94 0.61 -5.34
N SER A 21 -6.16 1.79 -4.76
CA SER A 21 -5.51 2.20 -3.50
C SER A 21 -5.80 1.21 -2.38
N LEU A 22 -7.05 0.77 -2.23
CA LEU A 22 -7.44 -0.23 -1.24
C LEU A 22 -6.84 -1.62 -1.53
N ILE A 23 -6.75 -2.04 -2.80
CA ILE A 23 -6.12 -3.32 -3.16
C ILE A 23 -4.63 -3.31 -2.79
N ILE A 24 -3.93 -2.22 -3.09
CA ILE A 24 -2.52 -2.03 -2.72
C ILE A 24 -2.37 -2.06 -1.20
N ASP A 25 -3.21 -1.30 -0.50
CA ASP A 25 -3.18 -1.19 0.96
C ASP A 25 -3.45 -2.52 1.66
N ILE A 26 -4.38 -3.32 1.17
CA ILE A 26 -4.80 -4.56 1.83
C ILE A 26 -3.93 -5.76 1.42
N TYR A 27 -3.54 -5.86 0.15
CA TYR A 27 -3.05 -7.12 -0.41
C TYR A 27 -1.62 -7.09 -0.99
N ALA A 28 -1.07 -5.93 -1.34
CA ALA A 28 0.30 -5.90 -1.87
C ALA A 28 1.30 -6.35 -0.81
N GLY A 29 2.18 -7.30 -1.16
CA GLY A 29 3.17 -7.88 -0.25
C GLY A 29 2.72 -9.19 0.40
N LYS A 30 1.44 -9.58 0.26
CA LYS A 30 0.92 -10.79 0.92
C LYS A 30 1.22 -12.04 0.09
N GLU A 31 1.62 -13.10 0.78
CA GLU A 31 1.96 -14.38 0.14
C GLU A 31 0.73 -15.12 -0.41
N ASN A 32 -0.45 -14.83 0.14
CA ASN A 32 -1.67 -15.57 -0.15
C ASN A 32 -2.20 -15.31 -1.56
N VAL A 33 -2.70 -16.38 -2.18
CA VAL A 33 -3.53 -16.30 -3.39
C VAL A 33 -4.97 -16.10 -2.95
N ILE A 34 -5.66 -15.10 -3.50
CA ILE A 34 -6.96 -14.64 -3.00
C ILE A 34 -7.99 -14.71 -4.12
N ALA A 35 -9.20 -15.14 -3.79
CA ALA A 35 -10.31 -15.17 -4.74
C ALA A 35 -10.73 -13.74 -5.09
N LYS A 36 -11.02 -13.45 -6.36
CA LYS A 36 -11.47 -12.12 -6.79
C LYS A 36 -12.75 -11.68 -6.06
N ASP A 37 -13.65 -12.60 -5.77
CA ASP A 37 -14.90 -12.30 -5.06
C ASP A 37 -14.66 -11.94 -3.58
N GLU A 38 -13.63 -12.52 -2.97
CA GLU A 38 -13.16 -12.13 -1.64
C GLU A 38 -12.54 -10.72 -1.67
N ILE A 39 -11.71 -10.41 -2.67
CA ILE A 39 -11.17 -9.06 -2.90
C ILE A 39 -12.33 -8.06 -3.07
N ASN A 40 -13.33 -8.36 -3.90
CA ASN A 40 -14.49 -7.51 -4.10
C ASN A 40 -15.18 -7.17 -2.77
N ARG A 41 -15.47 -8.21 -1.97
CA ARG A 41 -16.17 -8.07 -0.70
C ARG A 41 -15.36 -7.24 0.29
N GLU A 42 -14.10 -7.59 0.51
CA GLU A 42 -13.26 -6.92 1.51
C GLU A 42 -12.96 -5.46 1.15
N ILE A 43 -12.77 -5.14 -0.13
CA ILE A 43 -12.54 -3.76 -0.56
C ILE A 43 -13.77 -2.89 -0.30
N GLU A 44 -14.97 -3.43 -0.55
CA GLU A 44 -16.22 -2.73 -0.29
C GLU A 44 -16.48 -2.56 1.20
N GLU A 45 -16.38 -3.64 1.98
CA GLU A 45 -16.52 -3.60 3.44
C GLU A 45 -15.53 -2.61 4.06
N ARG A 46 -14.28 -2.64 3.59
CA ARG A 46 -13.25 -1.72 4.05
C ARG A 46 -13.55 -0.27 3.68
N HIS A 47 -13.98 0.00 2.46
CA HIS A 47 -14.33 1.36 2.04
C HIS A 47 -15.50 1.90 2.86
N PHE A 48 -16.53 1.09 3.08
CA PHE A 48 -17.68 1.41 3.91
C PHE A 48 -17.30 1.68 5.38
N ASP A 49 -16.47 0.83 5.98
CA ASP A 49 -15.97 1.03 7.35
C ASP A 49 -15.18 2.34 7.52
N LEU A 50 -14.55 2.80 6.44
CA LEU A 50 -13.85 4.07 6.39
C LEU A 50 -14.75 5.25 5.98
N ARG A 51 -16.08 5.06 6.00
CA ARG A 51 -17.13 6.04 5.66
C ARG A 51 -17.17 6.43 4.19
N GLY A 52 -16.67 5.58 3.30
CA GLY A 52 -16.90 5.70 1.86
C GLY A 52 -18.28 5.16 1.45
N GLU A 53 -18.68 5.43 0.23
CA GLU A 53 -19.93 4.96 -0.37
C GLU A 53 -19.68 3.80 -1.32
N SER A 54 -20.53 2.78 -1.30
CA SER A 54 -20.43 1.65 -2.24
C SER A 54 -20.45 2.13 -3.70
N ALA A 55 -19.76 1.41 -4.59
CA ALA A 55 -19.90 1.67 -6.02
C ALA A 55 -21.32 1.39 -6.48
N LEU A 56 -21.69 1.92 -7.65
CA LEU A 56 -22.90 1.48 -8.35
C LEU A 56 -22.84 -0.03 -8.58
N ARG A 57 -24.00 -0.71 -8.39
CA ARG A 57 -24.10 -2.17 -8.27
C ARG A 57 -23.35 -2.94 -9.38
N ASP A 58 -23.37 -2.42 -10.60
CA ASP A 58 -22.81 -3.05 -11.79
C ASP A 58 -21.31 -2.75 -12.01
N ASP A 59 -20.75 -1.74 -11.35
CA ASP A 59 -19.37 -1.30 -11.57
C ASP A 59 -18.34 -1.95 -10.63
N ARG A 60 -18.77 -2.52 -9.49
CA ARG A 60 -17.84 -3.10 -8.48
C ARG A 60 -16.86 -4.12 -9.06
N ASN A 61 -17.39 -5.17 -9.68
CA ASN A 61 -16.57 -6.24 -10.23
C ASN A 61 -15.67 -5.73 -11.36
N ARG A 62 -16.18 -4.75 -12.12
CA ARG A 62 -15.45 -4.09 -13.20
C ARG A 62 -14.26 -3.31 -12.66
N TYR A 63 -14.44 -2.53 -11.60
CA TYR A 63 -13.35 -1.76 -10.98
C TYR A 63 -12.29 -2.65 -10.36
N VAL A 64 -12.67 -3.71 -9.64
CA VAL A 64 -11.68 -4.67 -9.10
C VAL A 64 -10.93 -5.39 -10.23
N SER A 65 -11.65 -5.90 -11.23
CA SER A 65 -11.01 -6.60 -12.36
C SER A 65 -10.04 -5.68 -13.11
N ARG A 66 -10.44 -4.43 -13.35
CA ARG A 66 -9.59 -3.43 -14.01
C ARG A 66 -8.43 -2.98 -13.13
N ALA A 67 -8.65 -2.77 -11.84
CA ALA A 67 -7.58 -2.41 -10.91
C ALA A 67 -6.51 -3.51 -10.84
N LEU A 68 -6.92 -4.77 -10.72
CA LEU A 68 -6.02 -5.92 -10.73
C LEU A 68 -5.26 -6.06 -12.06
N GLY A 69 -5.94 -5.86 -13.20
CA GLY A 69 -5.29 -5.91 -14.51
C GLY A 69 -4.32 -4.77 -14.80
N GLU A 70 -4.44 -3.63 -14.10
CA GLU A 70 -3.55 -2.48 -14.24
C GLU A 70 -2.39 -2.48 -13.24
N LEU A 71 -2.36 -3.42 -12.27
CA LEU A 71 -1.26 -3.55 -11.31
C LEU A 71 -0.12 -4.38 -11.92
N PRO A 72 1.11 -3.85 -12.03
CA PRO A 72 2.20 -4.47 -12.78
C PRO A 72 2.62 -5.84 -12.23
N ASN A 73 2.50 -6.04 -10.91
CA ASN A 73 2.91 -7.27 -10.22
C ASN A 73 1.70 -8.06 -9.67
N ALA A 74 0.53 -7.89 -10.26
CA ALA A 74 -0.63 -8.72 -9.98
C ALA A 74 -0.69 -9.87 -10.98
N SER A 75 -0.56 -11.10 -10.49
CA SER A 75 -0.63 -12.31 -11.32
C SER A 75 -1.97 -13.00 -11.16
N HIS A 76 -2.64 -13.24 -12.28
CA HIS A 76 -3.83 -14.07 -12.36
C HIS A 76 -3.43 -15.55 -12.39
N ARG A 77 -3.89 -16.34 -11.42
CA ARG A 77 -3.46 -17.73 -11.19
C ARG A 77 -4.50 -18.80 -11.55
N GLY A 78 -5.65 -18.44 -12.14
CA GLY A 78 -6.72 -19.40 -12.49
C GLY A 78 -7.19 -19.34 -13.94
N ARG A 79 -7.43 -20.49 -14.57
CA ARG A 79 -8.33 -20.63 -15.75
C ARG A 79 -9.19 -21.87 -15.52
N GLY A 80 -10.42 -21.71 -15.03
CA GLY A 80 -11.39 -22.81 -14.94
C GLY A 80 -12.53 -22.60 -13.93
N ARG A 81 -13.76 -22.95 -14.34
CA ARG A 81 -15.03 -22.95 -13.56
C ARG A 81 -15.42 -21.64 -12.85
N GLY A 82 -15.22 -20.50 -13.51
CA GLY A 82 -15.82 -19.23 -13.06
C GLY A 82 -15.16 -18.55 -11.84
N LEU A 83 -14.09 -19.12 -11.26
CA LEU A 83 -13.37 -18.53 -10.14
C LEU A 83 -12.01 -17.97 -10.61
N SER A 84 -11.81 -16.67 -10.39
CA SER A 84 -10.54 -15.97 -10.68
C SER A 84 -9.75 -15.78 -9.38
N TYR A 85 -8.49 -16.20 -9.39
CA TYR A 85 -7.58 -16.08 -8.25
C TYR A 85 -6.41 -15.16 -8.59
N TRP A 86 -5.98 -14.38 -7.61
CA TRP A 86 -4.95 -13.35 -7.78
C TRP A 86 -3.89 -13.43 -6.69
N LYS A 87 -2.64 -13.21 -7.07
CA LYS A 87 -1.52 -12.93 -6.17
C LYS A 87 -0.96 -11.55 -6.49
N ILE A 88 -0.77 -10.71 -5.49
CA ILE A 88 -0.27 -9.34 -5.65
C ILE A 88 1.05 -9.26 -4.89
N ASP A 89 2.18 -9.34 -5.62
CA ASP A 89 3.50 -9.49 -4.99
C ASP A 89 3.90 -8.23 -4.23
N HIS A 90 4.19 -7.12 -4.90
CA HIS A 90 4.42 -5.80 -4.29
C HIS A 90 4.19 -4.76 -5.38
N LEU A 91 3.84 -3.52 -5.03
CA LEU A 91 3.81 -2.45 -6.00
C LEU A 91 5.25 -1.97 -6.27
N GLU A 92 5.72 -2.10 -7.51
CA GLU A 92 7.00 -1.53 -7.94
C GLU A 92 6.77 -0.27 -8.76
N LEU A 93 7.42 0.82 -8.39
CA LEU A 93 7.32 2.14 -9.04
C LEU A 93 8.71 2.71 -9.34
N GLY A 94 8.76 3.73 -10.19
CA GLY A 94 9.98 4.49 -10.47
C GLY A 94 11.00 3.76 -11.32
N THR A 95 12.18 4.36 -11.44
CA THR A 95 13.31 3.86 -12.23
C THR A 95 14.62 4.17 -11.50
N GLY A 96 15.67 3.39 -11.76
CA GLY A 96 16.98 3.55 -11.12
C GLY A 96 17.50 2.27 -10.50
N ASN A 97 18.69 2.34 -9.91
CA ASN A 97 19.41 1.19 -9.35
C ASN A 97 19.34 1.09 -7.82
N LYS A 98 18.70 2.04 -7.14
CA LYS A 98 18.51 2.05 -5.69
C LYS A 98 17.03 2.09 -5.32
N TRP A 99 16.75 1.96 -4.03
CA TRP A 99 15.40 1.69 -3.56
C TRP A 99 15.00 2.54 -2.36
N VAL A 100 13.76 3.02 -2.39
CA VAL A 100 12.98 3.39 -1.20
C VAL A 100 11.86 2.36 -1.07
N TYR A 101 11.61 1.86 0.13
CA TYR A 101 10.64 0.79 0.38
C TYR A 101 9.66 1.17 1.48
N CYS A 102 8.48 0.56 1.44
CA CYS A 102 7.49 0.62 2.52
C CYS A 102 7.03 -0.80 2.90
N PHE A 103 7.27 -1.14 4.17
CA PHE A 103 6.83 -2.41 4.74
C PHE A 103 6.05 -2.20 6.04
N TYR A 104 5.30 -3.22 6.44
CA TYR A 104 4.60 -3.22 7.72
C TYR A 104 4.43 -4.63 8.25
N PHE A 105 4.03 -4.76 9.52
CA PHE A 105 3.65 -6.05 10.08
C PHE A 105 2.15 -6.27 9.99
N GLU A 106 1.73 -7.48 9.60
CA GLU A 106 0.32 -7.88 9.47
C GLU A 106 -0.51 -7.55 10.72
N ARG A 107 0.06 -7.71 11.92
CA ARG A 107 -0.58 -7.38 13.19
C ARG A 107 -1.05 -5.92 13.25
N ASP A 108 -0.25 -5.00 12.75
CA ASP A 108 -0.53 -3.56 12.85
C ASP A 108 -1.63 -3.17 11.84
N GLN A 109 -1.60 -3.76 10.63
CA GLN A 109 -2.69 -3.65 9.66
C GLN A 109 -3.99 -4.24 10.22
N TYR A 110 -3.97 -5.45 10.77
CA TYR A 110 -5.14 -6.12 11.34
C TYR A 110 -5.79 -5.29 12.45
N ARG A 111 -4.99 -4.73 13.37
CA ARG A 111 -5.47 -3.83 14.42
C ARG A 111 -6.13 -2.58 13.85
N ALA A 112 -5.53 -1.96 12.84
CA ALA A 112 -6.11 -0.78 12.20
C ALA A 112 -7.42 -1.09 11.47
N ILE A 113 -7.49 -2.22 10.76
CA ILE A 113 -8.72 -2.67 10.10
C ILE A 113 -9.84 -2.88 11.12
N ARG A 114 -9.57 -3.65 12.18
CA ARG A 114 -10.53 -3.88 13.27
C ARG A 114 -10.99 -2.58 13.93
N ASP A 115 -10.07 -1.63 14.15
CA ASP A 115 -10.37 -0.34 14.78
C ASP A 115 -10.97 0.68 13.79
N LYS A 116 -11.31 0.27 12.56
CA LYS A 116 -11.84 1.13 11.49
C LYS A 116 -10.96 2.34 11.19
N LYS A 117 -9.64 2.16 11.31
CA LYS A 117 -8.61 3.17 11.03
C LYS A 117 -8.05 2.95 9.65
N TRP A 118 -7.95 3.99 8.81
CA TRP A 118 -7.42 3.88 7.45
C TRP A 118 -5.97 3.38 7.41
N CYS A 119 -5.10 3.98 8.23
CA CYS A 119 -3.66 3.76 8.22
C CYS A 119 -3.19 2.93 9.42
N TRP A 120 -1.99 2.36 9.29
CA TRP A 120 -1.30 1.59 10.33
C TRP A 120 0.18 1.98 10.38
N LYS A 121 0.92 1.38 11.31
CA LYS A 121 2.37 1.57 11.39
C LYS A 121 3.03 0.96 10.15
N CYS A 122 3.63 1.81 9.33
CA CYS A 122 4.49 1.42 8.22
C CYS A 122 5.90 1.96 8.47
N ASN A 123 6.90 1.15 8.13
CA ASN A 123 8.28 1.58 8.10
C ASN A 123 8.66 1.96 6.66
N ILE A 124 9.27 3.12 6.49
CA ILE A 124 9.72 3.64 5.20
C ILE A 124 11.23 3.84 5.28
N GLY A 125 11.97 2.99 4.58
CA GLY A 125 13.42 3.04 4.55
C GLY A 125 13.97 3.06 3.13
N LYS A 126 15.30 3.01 3.04
CA LYS A 126 16.04 3.07 1.78
C LYS A 126 17.20 2.08 1.75
N THR A 127 17.67 1.76 0.55
CA THR A 127 18.89 0.98 0.34
C THR A 127 19.45 1.18 -1.06
N GLY A 128 20.78 1.19 -1.19
CA GLY A 128 21.47 1.08 -2.48
C GLY A 128 21.63 -0.37 -2.98
N ASN A 129 21.26 -1.34 -2.16
CA ASN A 129 21.33 -2.78 -2.45
C ASN A 129 19.92 -3.40 -2.55
N ASP A 130 19.83 -4.72 -2.49
CA ASP A 130 18.56 -5.45 -2.46
C ASP A 130 17.68 -5.08 -1.24
N PRO A 131 16.43 -4.61 -1.44
CA PRO A 131 15.52 -4.23 -0.36
C PRO A 131 15.06 -5.42 0.49
N PHE A 132 14.90 -6.62 -0.09
CA PHE A 132 14.45 -7.79 0.68
C PHE A 132 15.48 -8.18 1.76
N ASN A 133 16.77 -8.22 1.40
CA ASN A 133 17.86 -8.46 2.35
C ASN A 133 17.97 -7.36 3.42
N ARG A 134 17.84 -6.08 3.04
CA ARG A 134 17.89 -4.96 3.98
C ARG A 134 16.78 -5.06 5.02
N ILE A 135 15.54 -5.29 4.56
CA ILE A 135 14.36 -5.41 5.43
C ILE A 135 14.50 -6.66 6.31
N GLY A 136 14.89 -7.80 5.75
CA GLY A 136 15.10 -9.03 6.52
C GLY A 136 16.13 -8.88 7.65
N ASN A 137 17.20 -8.12 7.41
CA ASN A 137 18.18 -7.77 8.44
C ASN A 137 17.61 -6.81 9.50
N GLN A 138 16.82 -5.82 9.09
CA GLN A 138 16.20 -4.84 9.99
C GLN A 138 15.14 -5.48 10.89
N THR A 139 14.43 -6.49 10.39
CA THR A 139 13.36 -7.19 11.13
C THR A 139 13.83 -8.52 11.73
N ARG A 140 15.14 -8.73 11.87
CA ARG A 140 15.69 -9.97 12.42
C ARG A 140 15.17 -10.21 13.84
N GLY A 141 14.57 -11.38 14.07
CA GLY A 141 13.96 -11.72 15.36
C GLY A 141 12.49 -11.29 15.51
N ALA A 142 11.88 -10.68 14.50
CA ALA A 142 10.44 -10.45 14.50
C ALA A 142 9.65 -11.78 14.48
N PRO A 143 8.51 -11.88 15.18
CA PRO A 143 7.72 -13.12 15.24
C PRO A 143 7.13 -13.58 13.91
N LYS A 144 6.93 -12.65 12.96
CA LYS A 144 6.42 -12.90 11.61
C LYS A 144 7.21 -12.06 10.62
N ALA A 145 7.32 -12.54 9.39
CA ALA A 145 7.91 -11.78 8.30
C ALA A 145 7.12 -10.48 8.06
N PRO A 146 7.81 -9.37 7.73
CA PRO A 146 7.14 -8.14 7.32
C PRO A 146 6.48 -8.31 5.94
N ILE A 147 5.38 -7.59 5.73
CA ILE A 147 4.74 -7.44 4.42
C ILE A 147 5.43 -6.29 3.70
N ILE A 148 6.14 -6.60 2.61
CA ILE A 148 6.82 -5.62 1.75
C ILE A 148 5.86 -5.23 0.64
N SER A 149 5.20 -4.09 0.81
CA SER A 149 4.05 -3.71 -0.02
C SER A 149 4.39 -2.82 -1.21
N LEU A 150 5.43 -1.99 -1.08
CA LEU A 150 5.82 -0.98 -2.06
C LEU A 150 7.34 -0.88 -2.14
N LEU A 151 7.85 -0.93 -3.37
CA LEU A 151 9.24 -0.69 -3.73
C LEU A 151 9.29 0.42 -4.78
N ILE A 152 10.11 1.43 -4.53
CA ILE A 152 10.26 2.58 -5.43
C ILE A 152 11.72 2.65 -5.86
N ARG A 153 11.98 2.48 -7.15
CA ARG A 153 13.29 2.67 -7.75
C ARG A 153 13.61 4.16 -7.91
N THR A 154 14.86 4.51 -7.65
CA THR A 154 15.41 5.86 -7.78
C THR A 154 16.92 5.79 -7.95
N ASP A 155 17.51 6.82 -8.56
CA ASP A 155 18.97 7.02 -8.58
C ASP A 155 19.49 7.71 -7.30
N ASP A 156 18.59 8.42 -6.60
CA ASP A 156 18.85 9.08 -5.33
C ASP A 156 17.79 8.66 -4.28
N GLU A 157 18.13 7.60 -3.55
CA GLU A 157 17.30 7.02 -2.50
C GLU A 157 17.28 7.86 -1.23
N THR A 158 18.32 8.67 -1.01
CA THR A 158 18.40 9.55 0.17
C THR A 158 17.49 10.75 0.03
N THR A 159 17.54 11.44 -1.12
CA THR A 159 16.68 12.60 -1.35
C THR A 159 15.20 12.18 -1.42
N LEU A 160 14.88 11.07 -2.09
CA LEU A 160 13.50 10.59 -2.19
C LEU A 160 12.92 10.16 -0.83
N GLU A 161 13.65 9.37 -0.04
CA GLU A 161 13.22 8.99 1.31
C GLU A 161 13.00 10.23 2.18
N THR A 162 13.96 11.17 2.17
CA THR A 162 13.87 12.41 2.93
C THR A 162 12.63 13.22 2.54
N TYR A 163 12.33 13.30 1.24
CA TYR A 163 11.13 13.96 0.73
C TYR A 163 9.85 13.31 1.28
N ILE A 164 9.72 11.98 1.16
CA ILE A 164 8.56 11.23 1.65
C ILE A 164 8.38 11.43 3.16
N HIS A 165 9.46 11.26 3.93
CA HIS A 165 9.46 11.46 5.38
C HIS A 165 9.05 12.88 5.76
N SER A 166 9.52 13.89 5.02
CA SER A 166 9.22 15.31 5.29
C SER A 166 7.74 15.60 5.10
N ILE A 167 7.12 15.09 4.04
CA ILE A 167 5.68 15.22 3.81
C ILE A 167 4.88 14.50 4.90
N LEU A 168 5.28 13.29 5.28
CA LEU A 168 4.60 12.54 6.35
C LEU A 168 4.76 13.21 7.72
N LYS A 169 5.93 13.79 8.03
CA LYS A 169 6.15 14.60 9.25
C LYS A 169 5.29 15.85 9.25
N ALA A 170 5.23 16.58 8.13
CA ALA A 170 4.37 17.76 7.98
C ALA A 170 2.88 17.41 8.16
N ARG A 171 2.45 16.20 7.79
CA ARG A 171 1.10 15.67 8.03
C ARG A 171 0.89 15.09 9.43
N GLY A 172 1.87 15.19 10.34
CA GLY A 172 1.79 14.65 11.70
C GLY A 172 1.74 13.13 11.76
N ARG A 173 2.29 12.42 10.77
CA ARG A 173 2.25 10.95 10.69
C ARG A 173 3.38 10.25 11.42
N HIS A 174 4.45 10.95 11.76
CA HIS A 174 5.64 10.35 12.36
C HIS A 174 5.34 9.78 13.76
N LEU A 175 5.75 8.55 14.00
CA LEU A 175 5.63 7.91 15.32
C LEU A 175 6.88 8.25 16.13
N THR A 176 6.74 9.09 17.15
CA THR A 176 7.88 9.55 17.96
C THR A 176 8.26 8.59 19.09
N ASN A 177 7.42 7.58 19.35
CA ASN A 177 7.60 6.62 20.43
C ASN A 177 8.11 5.26 19.90
N THR A 178 8.94 5.29 18.87
CA THR A 178 9.55 4.10 18.25
C THR A 178 11.06 4.21 18.29
N ASP A 179 11.74 3.07 18.27
CA ASP A 179 13.21 3.00 18.27
C ASP A 179 13.84 3.47 16.94
N THR A 180 13.00 3.84 15.96
CA THR A 180 13.43 4.28 14.63
C THR A 180 12.72 5.57 14.22
N ASN A 181 13.37 6.37 13.39
CA ASN A 181 12.82 7.57 12.75
C ASN A 181 12.12 7.28 11.41
N GLU A 182 11.95 6.00 11.09
CA GLU A 182 11.43 5.49 9.81
C GLU A 182 9.97 5.03 9.94
N ASP A 183 9.37 5.15 11.13
CA ASP A 183 8.05 4.62 11.43
C ASP A 183 6.96 5.71 11.35
N PHE A 184 5.94 5.46 10.53
CA PHE A 184 4.86 6.40 10.24
C PHE A 184 3.49 5.75 10.34
N LEU A 185 2.48 6.51 10.75
CA LEU A 185 1.07 6.14 10.66
C LEU A 185 0.56 6.49 9.26
N THR A 186 0.68 5.56 8.32
CA THR A 186 0.37 5.75 6.90
C THR A 186 -0.15 4.44 6.26
N CYS A 187 -0.29 4.42 4.93
CA CYS A 187 -0.59 3.24 4.16
C CYS A 187 0.22 3.25 2.84
N PRO A 188 0.46 2.09 2.21
CA PRO A 188 1.26 2.01 1.00
C PRO A 188 0.76 2.91 -0.14
N SER A 189 -0.57 3.06 -0.31
CA SER A 189 -1.17 3.95 -1.31
C SER A 189 -0.93 5.44 -1.04
N GLU A 190 -0.84 5.87 0.23
CA GLU A 190 -0.45 7.25 0.58
C GLU A 190 1.02 7.51 0.20
N VAL A 191 1.91 6.57 0.50
CA VAL A 191 3.34 6.68 0.14
C VAL A 191 3.52 6.75 -1.38
N ALA A 192 2.82 5.88 -2.13
CA ALA A 192 2.85 5.89 -3.59
C ALA A 192 2.35 7.22 -4.17
N ARG A 193 1.29 7.82 -3.60
CA ARG A 193 0.81 9.16 -4.03
C ARG A 193 1.82 10.26 -3.77
N ILE A 194 2.47 10.25 -2.60
CA ILE A 194 3.54 11.21 -2.29
C ILE A 194 4.67 11.10 -3.33
N PHE A 195 5.04 9.89 -3.73
CA PHE A 195 6.01 9.68 -4.81
C PHE A 195 5.52 10.24 -6.14
N PHE A 196 4.27 9.97 -6.55
CA PHE A 196 3.71 10.51 -7.80
C PHE A 196 3.60 12.03 -7.84
N ASP A 197 3.47 12.67 -6.68
CA ASP A 197 3.45 14.14 -6.54
C ASP A 197 4.85 14.73 -6.32
N SER A 198 5.89 13.89 -6.28
CA SER A 198 7.27 14.32 -6.09
C SER A 198 7.93 14.74 -7.41
N PRO A 199 8.93 15.64 -7.37
CA PRO A 199 9.71 16.00 -8.56
C PRO A 199 10.58 14.83 -9.07
N HIS A 200 10.71 13.74 -8.31
CA HIS A 200 11.49 12.56 -8.68
C HIS A 200 10.71 11.61 -9.60
N PHE A 201 9.41 11.82 -9.77
CA PHE A 201 8.59 10.99 -10.63
C PHE A 201 8.78 11.35 -12.11
N THR A 202 9.33 10.42 -12.88
CA THR A 202 9.51 10.55 -14.33
C THR A 202 8.85 9.35 -15.02
N GLY A 203 7.54 9.42 -15.26
CA GLY A 203 6.87 8.27 -15.89
C GLY A 203 5.37 8.37 -16.06
N LYS A 204 4.77 7.24 -16.45
CA LYS A 204 3.32 7.09 -16.60
C LYS A 204 2.69 6.90 -15.23
N ARG A 205 1.82 7.84 -14.84
CA ARG A 205 1.14 7.83 -13.55
C ARG A 205 0.05 6.76 -13.53
N ILE A 206 0.04 5.94 -12.49
CA ILE A 206 -1.14 5.15 -12.13
C ILE A 206 -1.97 6.02 -11.19
N HIS A 207 -3.23 6.26 -11.50
CA HIS A 207 -4.10 7.08 -10.64
C HIS A 207 -4.43 6.31 -9.34
N LEU A 208 -4.04 6.88 -8.21
CA LEU A 208 -4.33 6.38 -6.87
C LEU A 208 -5.20 7.38 -6.15
#